data_AF-A0A031IQG5-F1
#
_entry.id   AF-A0A031IQG5-F1
#
_cell.length_a   1.000
_cell.length_b   1.000
_cell.length_c   1.000
_cell.angle_alpha   90.00
_cell.angle_beta   90.00
_cell.angle_gamma   90.00
#
_symmetry.space_group_name_H-M   'P 1'
#
loop_
_entity.id
_entity.type
_entity.pdbx_description
1 polymer ?
#
loop_
_entity_poly.entity_id
_entity_poly.type
_entity_poly.pdbx_seq_one_letter_code
_entity_poly.pdbx_strand_id
1 'polypeptide(L)' 'MSHQQCECHRCIAEHKLGQQVGSMWLPLSSTRMILCPVCGCKRCPKASDHDLACTDSNEPGQAGSVYQ' A
#
# COMPACT_ATOMS: atom_id res chain seq x y z
N MET A 1 1.88 12.86 4.80
CA MET A 1 1.52 12.92 3.37
C MET A 1 0.12 13.49 3.29
N SER A 2 -0.20 14.37 2.34
CA SER A 2 -1.58 14.82 2.17
C SER A 2 -2.45 13.61 1.79
N HIS A 3 -3.58 13.43 2.47
CA HIS A 3 -4.49 12.28 2.27
C HIS A 3 -4.96 12.13 0.81
N GLN A 4 -4.89 13.19 0.01
CA GLN A 4 -5.32 13.23 -1.38
C GLN A 4 -4.38 12.51 -2.38
N GLN A 5 -3.19 12.05 -1.96
CA GLN A 5 -2.17 11.48 -2.85
C GLN A 5 -1.56 10.16 -2.35
N CYS A 6 -2.16 9.52 -1.36
CA CYS A 6 -1.61 8.28 -0.80
C CYS A 6 -2.06 7.05 -1.58
N GLU A 7 -1.10 6.21 -1.98
CA GLU A 7 -1.33 4.92 -2.64
C GLU A 7 -1.04 3.72 -1.71
N CYS A 8 -1.10 3.88 -0.37
CA CYS A 8 -0.97 2.74 0.54
C CYS A 8 -2.14 1.76 0.35
N HIS A 9 -1.98 0.50 0.80
CA HIS A 9 -3.03 -0.51 0.64
C HIS A 9 -4.39 -0.08 1.22
N ARG A 10 -4.41 0.58 2.39
CA ARG A 10 -5.63 1.14 2.98
C ARG A 10 -6.32 2.13 2.04
N CYS A 11 -5.58 3.12 1.52
CA CYS A 11 -6.13 4.14 0.61
C CYS A 11 -6.58 3.54 -0.74
N ILE A 12 -5.88 2.53 -1.25
CA ILE A 12 -6.31 1.82 -2.47
C ILE A 12 -7.69 1.18 -2.27
N ALA A 13 -7.92 0.57 -1.12
CA ALA A 13 -9.21 -0.04 -0.78
C ALA A 13 -10.30 1.03 -0.53
N GLU A 14 -10.02 2.01 0.32
CA GLU A 14 -10.99 3.03 0.75
C GLU A 14 -11.43 3.94 -0.40
N HIS A 15 -10.49 4.36 -1.25
CA HIS A 15 -10.75 5.27 -2.36
C HIS A 15 -10.97 4.54 -3.69
N LYS A 16 -10.99 3.20 -3.67
CA LYS A 16 -11.10 2.36 -4.86
C LYS A 16 -10.12 2.81 -5.95
N LEU A 17 -8.85 2.96 -5.60
CA LEU A 17 -7.82 3.32 -6.57
C LEU A 17 -7.53 2.10 -7.44
N GLY A 18 -7.59 2.28 -8.76
CA GLY A 18 -7.46 1.17 -9.70
C GLY A 18 -7.88 1.58 -11.10
N GLN A 19 -8.08 0.59 -11.95
CA GLN A 19 -8.51 0.81 -13.33
C GLN A 19 -9.43 -0.31 -13.81
N GLN A 20 -10.36 0.07 -14.68
CA GLN A 20 -11.20 -0.87 -15.42
C GLN A 20 -10.35 -1.49 -16.54
N VAL A 21 -10.23 -2.82 -16.54
CA VAL A 21 -9.56 -3.60 -17.59
C VAL A 21 -10.58 -4.54 -18.22
N GLY A 22 -11.12 -4.13 -19.37
CA GLY A 22 -12.25 -4.82 -20.00
C GLY A 22 -13.49 -4.75 -19.09
N SER A 23 -14.04 -5.91 -18.74
CA SER A 23 -15.18 -6.03 -17.81
C SER A 23 -14.78 -6.14 -16.33
N MET A 24 -13.48 -6.23 -16.01
CA MET A 24 -12.98 -6.40 -14.64
C MET A 24 -12.44 -5.09 -14.08
N TRP A 25 -12.74 -4.81 -12.81
CA TRP A 25 -12.06 -3.76 -12.05
C TRP A 25 -10.82 -4.33 -11.35
N LEU A 26 -9.64 -3.75 -11.60
CA LEU A 26 -8.40 -4.14 -10.93
C LEU A 26 -7.96 -3.04 -9.96
N PRO A 27 -7.75 -3.35 -8.67
CA PRO A 27 -7.20 -2.39 -7.74
C PRO A 27 -5.75 -2.07 -8.10
N LEU A 28 -5.29 -0.89 -7.72
CA LEU A 28 -3.95 -0.39 -8.04
C LEU A 28 -2.85 -1.38 -7.60
N SER A 29 -3.01 -1.98 -6.42
CA SER A 29 -2.10 -2.99 -5.87
C SER A 29 -2.00 -4.29 -6.67
N SER A 30 -2.93 -4.56 -7.59
CA SER A 30 -2.84 -5.70 -8.52
C SER A 30 -2.00 -5.37 -9.76
N THR A 31 -1.72 -4.10 -10.01
CA THR A 31 -1.02 -3.63 -11.23
C THR A 31 0.31 -2.95 -10.93
N ARG A 32 0.57 -2.57 -9.68
CA ARG A 32 1.78 -1.87 -9.24
C ARG A 32 2.28 -2.42 -7.90
N MET A 33 3.58 -2.31 -7.65
CA MET A 33 4.15 -2.58 -6.34
C MET A 33 3.89 -1.40 -5.41
N ILE A 34 3.25 -1.65 -4.27
CA ILE A 34 3.00 -0.63 -3.27
C ILE A 34 4.19 -0.60 -2.30
N LEU A 35 4.87 0.54 -2.26
CA LEU A 35 6.09 0.72 -1.49
C LEU A 35 5.88 1.77 -0.42
N CYS A 36 6.56 1.60 0.72
CA CYS A 36 6.62 2.64 1.72
C CYS A 36 7.27 3.89 1.10
N PRO A 37 6.63 5.07 1.17
CA PRO A 37 7.17 6.30 0.60
C PRO A 37 8.38 6.85 1.38
N VAL A 38 8.70 6.26 2.52
CA VAL A 38 9.84 6.63 3.36
C VAL A 38 11.04 5.72 3.09
N CYS A 39 10.88 4.39 3.17
CA CYS A 39 12.00 3.44 3.06
C CYS A 39 11.99 2.59 1.77
N GLY A 40 10.97 2.69 0.92
CA GLY A 40 10.88 1.90 -0.31
C GLY A 40 10.62 0.39 -0.10
N CYS A 41 10.40 -0.09 1.13
CA CYS A 41 10.12 -1.50 1.40
C CYS A 41 8.63 -1.82 1.24
N LYS A 42 8.33 -2.93 0.52
CA LYS A 42 6.95 -3.38 0.29
C LYS A 42 6.30 -4.03 1.52
N ARG A 43 7.11 -4.64 2.41
CA ARG A 43 6.60 -5.30 3.63
C ARG A 43 6.52 -4.38 4.84
N CYS A 44 6.92 -3.11 4.69
CA CYS A 44 6.84 -2.13 5.76
C CYS A 44 5.36 -1.83 6.10
N PRO A 45 4.97 -1.78 7.39
CA PRO A 45 3.60 -1.45 7.80
C PRO A 45 3.10 -0.11 7.22
N LYS A 46 3.99 0.86 7.04
CA LYS A 46 3.66 2.15 6.42
C LYS A 46 3.23 2.06 4.95
N ALA A 47 3.67 1.03 4.22
CA ALA A 47 3.16 0.74 2.87
C ALA A 47 1.72 0.20 2.89
N SER A 48 1.35 -0.45 3.99
CA SER A 48 0.02 -1.02 4.20
C SER A 48 -0.97 0.05 4.63
N ASP A 49 -0.55 0.91 5.56
CA ASP A 49 -1.31 2.02 6.08
C ASP A 49 -0.38 3.20 6.38
N HIS A 50 -0.66 4.37 5.80
CA HIS A 50 0.20 5.55 5.93
C HIS A 50 0.23 6.14 7.33
N ASP A 51 -0.69 5.76 8.23
CA ASP A 51 -0.67 6.16 9.64
C ASP A 51 0.28 5.29 10.48
N LEU A 52 0.64 4.10 10.00
CA LEU A 52 1.57 3.24 10.70
C LEU A 52 3.01 3.74 10.60
N ALA A 53 3.80 3.41 11.62
CA ALA A 53 5.21 3.75 11.67
C ALA A 53 6.00 3.06 10.54
N CYS A 54 6.99 3.77 10.02
CA CYS A 54 7.99 3.16 9.16
C CYS A 54 8.94 2.34 10.04
N THR A 55 9.20 1.09 9.64
CA THR A 55 10.10 0.16 10.32
C THR A 55 11.46 0.02 9.65
N ASP A 56 11.64 0.66 8.49
CA ASP A 56 12.83 0.54 7.64
C ASP A 56 13.24 -0.91 7.32
N SER A 57 12.24 -1.79 7.16
CA SER A 57 12.46 -3.22 6.95
C SER A 57 11.55 -3.80 5.88
N ASN A 58 12.09 -4.77 5.14
CA ASN A 58 11.35 -5.59 4.20
C ASN A 58 11.13 -7.02 4.70
N GLU A 59 11.40 -7.34 5.96
CA GLU A 59 11.18 -8.67 6.55
C GLU A 59 9.67 -9.03 6.59
N PRO A 60 9.29 -10.32 6.49
CA PRO A 60 7.89 -10.76 6.64
C PRO A 60 7.42 -10.68 8.10
N GLY A 61 6.10 -10.75 8.34
CA GLY A 61 5.56 -10.84 9.70
C GLY A 61 5.54 -9.53 10.50
N GLN A 62 5.86 -8.40 9.88
CA GLN A 62 5.84 -7.10 10.55
C GLN A 62 4.40 -6.70 10.91
N ALA A 63 4.16 -6.36 12.18
CA ALA A 63 2.83 -6.01 12.66
C ALA A 63 2.21 -4.85 11.86
N GLY A 64 0.98 -5.05 11.36
CA GLY A 64 0.26 -4.07 10.54
C GLY A 64 0.67 -4.04 9.06
N SER A 65 1.61 -4.89 8.65
CA SER A 65 1.87 -5.15 7.23
C SER A 65 0.78 -6.02 6.62
N VAL A 66 0.41 -5.79 5.35
CA VAL A 66 -0.41 -6.75 4.56
C VAL A 66 0.31 -8.09 4.33
N TYR A 67 1.59 -8.17 4.66
CA TYR A 67 2.42 -9.38 4.63
C TYR A 67 2.73 -9.92 6.03
N GLN A 68 1.90 -9.60 7.02
CA GLN A 68 1.97 -10.16 8.37
C GLN A 68 1.68 -11.66 8.38
#